data_AF-A0A943QDT5-F1
#
_entry.id   AF-A0A943QDT5-F1
#
_cell.length_a   1.000
_cell.length_b   1.000
_cell.length_c   1.000
_cell.angle_alpha   90.00
_cell.angle_beta   90.00
_cell.angle_gamma   90.00
#
_symmetry.space_group_name_H-M   'P 1'
#
loop_
_entity.id
_entity.type
_entity.pdbx_description
1 polymer ?
#
loop_
_entity_poly.entity_id
_entity_poly.type
_entity_poly.pdbx_seq_one_letter_code
_entity_poly.pdbx_strand_id
1 'polypeptide(L)'
;MQLELYYNGGESSNAVRDRMVETCTEIMEKEDHKVVLAVSHGGLCFNFLKAWQDPAEELKKEFPNCSIFKFEYEDKKFKLLEVIRPKA
;
A
#
# COMPACT_ATOMS: atom_id res chain seq x y z
N MET A 1 -5.03 -21.58 -3.93
CA MET A 1 -6.12 -21.67 -2.94
C MET A 1 -5.85 -20.63 -1.85
N GLN A 2 -6.47 -19.44 -1.96
CA GLN A 2 -6.43 -18.46 -0.86
C GLN A 2 -7.51 -18.89 0.14
N LEU A 3 -7.09 -19.25 1.34
CA LEU A 3 -7.98 -19.52 2.47
C LEU A 3 -8.51 -18.16 2.98
N GLU A 4 -9.77 -17.86 2.70
CA GLU A 4 -10.46 -16.73 3.31
C GLU A 4 -11.09 -17.20 4.63
N LEU A 5 -10.30 -17.14 5.71
CA LEU A 5 -10.81 -17.35 7.07
C LEU A 5 -11.53 -16.07 7.51
N TYR A 6 -12.85 -16.08 7.44
CA TYR A 6 -13.72 -14.98 7.89
C TYR A 6 -13.93 -15.05 9.41
N TYR A 7 -13.05 -14.40 10.17
CA TYR A 7 -13.24 -14.24 11.62
C TYR A 7 -14.30 -13.14 11.85
N ASN A 8 -15.51 -13.53 12.29
CA ASN A 8 -16.63 -12.69 12.75
C ASN A 8 -16.54 -11.18 12.43
N GLY A 9 -16.80 -10.80 11.17
CA GLY A 9 -16.94 -9.39 10.76
C GLY A 9 -15.63 -8.65 10.43
N GLY A 10 -14.49 -9.33 10.36
CA GLY A 10 -13.24 -8.75 9.87
C GLY A 10 -13.20 -8.53 8.35
N GLU A 11 -12.31 -7.66 7.88
CA GLU A 11 -12.04 -7.41 6.46
C GLU A 11 -10.94 -8.36 5.95
N SER A 12 -11.10 -8.89 4.73
CA SER A 12 -10.07 -9.73 4.10
C SER A 12 -8.91 -8.88 3.58
N SER A 13 -7.72 -9.47 3.44
CA SER A 13 -6.54 -8.78 2.86
C SER A 13 -6.80 -8.25 1.45
N ASN A 14 -7.61 -8.94 0.65
CA ASN A 14 -7.97 -8.48 -0.68
C ASN A 14 -8.95 -7.30 -0.62
N ALA A 15 -9.95 -7.36 0.27
CA ALA A 15 -10.92 -6.26 0.42
C ALA A 15 -10.25 -4.96 0.87
N VAL A 16 -9.38 -5.00 1.88
CA VAL A 16 -8.63 -3.81 2.32
C VAL A 16 -7.69 -3.29 1.24
N ARG A 17 -7.04 -4.18 0.47
CA ARG A 17 -6.19 -3.81 -0.66
C ARG A 17 -7.00 -3.03 -1.69
N ASP A 18 -8.11 -3.58 -2.13
CA ASP A 18 -8.92 -3.02 -3.23
C ASP A 18 -9.48 -1.65 -2.81
N ARG A 19 -9.99 -1.54 -1.58
CA ARG A 19 -10.44 -0.26 -1.01
C ARG A 19 -9.32 0.78 -0.90
N MET A 20 -8.10 0.36 -0.57
CA MET A 20 -6.94 1.26 -0.54
C MET A 20 -6.55 1.73 -1.94
N VAL A 21 -6.54 0.84 -2.93
CA VAL A 21 -6.26 1.21 -4.32
C VAL A 21 -7.27 2.24 -4.82
N GLU A 22 -8.56 2.00 -4.58
CA GLU A 22 -9.63 2.94 -4.91
C GLU A 22 -9.41 4.30 -4.23
N THR A 23 -9.29 4.30 -2.91
CA THR A 23 -9.12 5.54 -2.12
C THR A 23 -7.89 6.34 -2.56
N CYS A 24 -6.73 5.69 -2.73
CA CYS A 24 -5.51 6.38 -3.15
C CYS A 24 -5.61 6.88 -4.60
N THR A 25 -6.25 6.13 -5.50
CA THR A 25 -6.50 6.56 -6.88
C THR A 25 -7.38 7.80 -6.90
N GLU A 26 -8.49 7.81 -6.16
CA GLU A 26 -9.37 8.98 -6.05
C GLU A 26 -8.64 10.20 -5.50
N ILE A 27 -7.72 10.02 -4.55
CA ILE A 27 -6.92 11.11 -4.01
C ILE A 27 -5.96 11.67 -5.06
N MET A 28 -5.32 10.81 -5.87
CA MET A 28 -4.36 11.25 -6.90
C MET A 28 -5.05 11.90 -8.11
N GLU A 29 -6.29 11.53 -8.42
CA GLU A 29 -7.06 12.09 -9.54
C GLU A 29 -7.70 13.45 -9.23
N LYS A 30 -7.56 13.98 -8.00
CA LYS A 30 -8.02 15.32 -7.65
C LYS A 30 -7.15 16.40 -8.29
N GLU A 31 -7.75 17.53 -8.65
CA GLU A 31 -7.01 18.69 -9.15
C GLU A 31 -5.97 19.16 -8.12
N ASP A 32 -4.80 19.56 -8.61
CA ASP A 32 -3.63 20.01 -7.84
C ASP A 32 -2.98 18.99 -6.88
N HIS A 33 -3.44 17.73 -6.87
CA HIS A 33 -2.83 16.66 -6.08
C HIS A 33 -1.63 16.01 -6.78
N LYS A 34 -0.54 16.78 -6.93
CA LYS A 34 0.71 16.30 -7.57
C LYS A 34 1.61 15.49 -6.64
N VAL A 35 1.58 15.81 -5.35
CA VAL A 35 2.38 15.14 -4.30
C VAL A 35 1.51 14.96 -3.08
N VAL A 36 1.28 13.71 -2.69
CA VAL A 36 0.37 13.34 -1.60
C VAL A 36 1.13 12.52 -0.57
N LEU A 37 0.96 12.87 0.71
CA LEU A 37 1.42 12.06 1.84
C LEU A 37 0.20 11.39 2.50
N ALA A 38 0.16 10.07 2.46
CA ALA A 38 -0.84 9.27 3.16
C ALA A 38 -0.19 8.52 4.34
N VAL A 39 -0.79 8.62 5.53
CA VAL A 39 -0.31 7.93 6.73
C VAL A 39 -1.25 6.77 7.05
N SER A 40 -0.66 5.59 7.25
CA SER A 40 -1.39 4.35 7.52
C SER A 40 -0.54 3.38 8.36
N HIS A 41 -1.06 2.18 8.58
CA HIS A 41 -0.39 1.11 9.31
C HIS A 41 0.38 0.16 8.38
N GLY A 42 1.37 -0.56 8.93
CA GLY A 42 2.24 -1.46 8.16
C GLY A 42 1.48 -2.52 7.35
N GLY A 43 0.43 -3.11 7.91
CA GLY A 43 -0.41 -4.08 7.20
C GLY A 43 -1.13 -3.48 5.98
N LEU A 44 -1.51 -2.20 6.05
CA LEU A 44 -2.13 -1.49 4.93
C LEU A 44 -1.09 -1.15 3.86
N CYS A 45 0.08 -0.63 4.25
CA CYS A 45 1.19 -0.36 3.32
C CYS A 45 1.62 -1.64 2.58
N PHE A 46 1.68 -2.77 3.27
CA PHE A 46 2.00 -4.06 2.66
C PHE A 46 0.94 -4.53 1.66
N ASN A 47 -0.35 -4.45 2.02
CA ASN A 47 -1.41 -4.85 1.10
C ASN A 47 -1.49 -3.93 -0.12
N PHE A 48 -1.26 -2.63 0.05
CA PHE A 48 -1.16 -1.69 -1.06
C PHE A 48 0.00 -2.03 -1.99
N LEU A 49 1.20 -2.31 -1.46
CA LEU A 49 2.34 -2.76 -2.27
C LEU A 49 2.01 -4.02 -3.07
N LYS A 50 1.34 -5.00 -2.44
CA LYS A 50 0.93 -6.27 -3.05
C LYS A 50 -0.05 -6.09 -4.21
N ALA A 51 -0.75 -4.95 -4.31
CA ALA A 51 -1.61 -4.65 -5.47
C ALA A 51 -0.81 -4.43 -6.76
N TRP A 52 0.44 -3.99 -6.65
CA TRP A 52 1.22 -3.48 -7.78
C TRP A 52 2.44 -4.34 -8.13
N GLN A 53 2.95 -5.13 -7.18
CA GLN A 53 4.08 -6.04 -7.41
C GLN A 53 4.08 -7.21 -6.42
N ASP A 54 4.93 -8.20 -6.67
CA ASP A 54 5.25 -9.22 -5.67
C ASP A 54 5.96 -8.54 -4.46
N PRO A 55 5.38 -8.61 -3.25
CA PRO A 55 5.96 -7.94 -2.09
C PRO A 55 7.05 -8.77 -1.40
N ALA A 56 7.35 -10.00 -1.84
CA ALA A 56 8.24 -10.92 -1.12
C ALA A 56 9.64 -10.34 -0.85
N GLU A 57 10.24 -9.67 -1.82
CA GLU A 57 11.58 -9.09 -1.67
C GLU A 57 11.62 -7.90 -0.69
N GLU A 58 10.58 -7.05 -0.69
CA GLU A 58 10.50 -5.94 0.26
C GLU A 58 10.11 -6.42 1.67
N LEU A 59 9.26 -7.46 1.77
CA LEU A 59 8.87 -8.04 3.04
C LEU A 59 10.06 -8.60 3.82
N LYS A 60 11.03 -9.23 3.13
CA LYS A 60 12.27 -9.73 3.74
C LYS A 60 13.11 -8.63 4.40
N LYS A 61 12.97 -7.38 3.96
CA LYS A 61 13.74 -6.23 4.48
C LYS A 61 13.06 -5.58 5.69
N GLU A 62 11.88 -6.06 6.08
CA GLU A 62 11.03 -5.53 7.14
C GLU A 62 10.58 -4.08 6.92
N PHE A 63 9.54 -3.67 7.64
CA PHE A 63 9.01 -2.31 7.63
C PHE A 63 8.91 -1.81 9.07
N PRO A 64 9.99 -1.25 9.65
CA PRO A 64 9.91 -0.63 10.97
C PRO A 64 8.91 0.52 10.97
N ASN A 65 8.46 0.92 12.17
CA ASN A 65 7.63 2.11 12.32
C ASN A 65 8.29 3.32 11.64
N CYS A 66 7.46 4.16 11.02
CA CYS A 66 7.88 5.31 10.22
C CYS A 66 8.63 4.97 8.91
N SER A 67 8.50 3.74 8.39
CA SER A 67 8.90 3.44 7.01
C SER A 67 8.03 4.20 6.01
N ILE A 68 8.65 4.76 4.97
CA ILE A 68 7.97 5.51 3.91
C ILE A 68 8.06 4.72 2.61
N PHE A 69 6.92 4.48 1.98
CA PHE A 69 6.83 3.88 0.67
C PHE A 69 6.57 4.99 -0.34
N LYS A 70 7.52 5.23 -1.23
CA LYS A 70 7.39 6.26 -2.26
C LYS A 70 6.95 5.61 -3.56
N PHE A 71 5.81 6.08 -4.07
CA PHE A 71 5.24 5.63 -5.33
C PHE A 71 5.27 6.75 -6.36
N GLU A 72 5.49 6.36 -7.61
CA GLU A 72 5.12 7.12 -8.80
C GLU A 72 3.69 6.74 -9.18
N TYR A 73 2.89 7.71 -9.61
CA TYR A 73 1.52 7.49 -10.07
C TYR A 73 1.35 8.01 -11.49
N GLU A 74 0.93 7.13 -12.39
CA GLU A 74 0.67 7.43 -13.80
C GLU A 74 -0.38 6.44 -14.33
N ASP A 75 -1.33 6.91 -15.16
CA ASP A 75 -2.37 6.09 -15.79
C ASP A 75 -3.09 5.12 -14.83
N LYS A 76 -3.46 5.63 -13.65
CA LYS A 76 -4.13 4.86 -12.59
C LYS A 76 -3.32 3.68 -12.04
N LYS A 77 -2.00 3.72 -12.19
CA LYS A 77 -1.08 2.70 -11.67
C LYS A 77 -0.11 3.34 -10.70
N PHE A 78 0.13 2.67 -9.59
CA PHE A 78 1.18 3.02 -8.66
C PHE A 78 2.39 2.12 -8.89
N LYS A 79 3.57 2.73 -8.97
CA LYS A 79 4.85 2.05 -9.12
C LYS A 79 5.74 2.39 -7.96
N LEU A 80 6.19 1.38 -7.20
CA LEU A 80 7.10 1.60 -6.09
C LEU A 80 8.45 2.09 -6.64
N LEU A 81 8.91 3.23 -6.13
CA LEU A 81 10.24 3.77 -6.43
C LEU A 81 11.25 3.35 -5.36
N GLU A 82 10.89 3.54 -4.09
CA GLU A 82 11.78 3.25 -2.96
C GLU A 82 10.99 3.02 -1.67
N VAL A 83 11.58 2.26 -0.76
CA VAL A 83 11.13 2.16 0.64
C VAL A 83 12.22 2.77 1.53
N ILE A 84 11.93 3.95 2.06
CA ILE A 84 12.82 4.69 2.96
C ILE A 84 12.57 4.19 4.37
N ARG A 85 13.61 3.62 4.99
CA ARG A 85 13.55 3.11 6.36
C ARG A 85 14.31 4.07 7.28
N PRO A 86 13.73 4.50 8.41
CA PRO A 86 14.46 5.31 9.37
C PRO A 86 15.69 4.54 9.85
N LYS A 87 16.83 5.23 9.92
CA LYS A 87 18.03 4.65 10.52
C LYS A 87 17.78 4.55 12.03
N ALA A 88 18.06 3.36 12.58
CA ALA A 88 18.17 3.18 14.02
C ALA A 88 19.30 4.05 14.60
#